data_AF-F3NWW6-F1
#
_entry.id   AF-F3NWW6-F1
#
_cell.length_a   1.000
_cell.length_b   1.000
_cell.length_c   1.000
_cell.angle_alpha   90.00
_cell.angle_beta   90.00
_cell.angle_gamma   90.00
#
_symmetry.space_group_name_H-M   'P 1'
#
loop_
_entity.id
_entity.type
_entity.pdbx_description
1 polymer ?
#
loop_
_entity_poly.entity_id
_entity_poly.type
_entity_poly.pdbx_seq_one_letter_code
_entity_poly.pdbx_strand_id
1 'polypeptide(L)'
;MYDRMHRFARNPYIGIDFDDSHFFPQSWRCEFSSHLVKYQIFQLDGANFTNQLLGLLSERGVDENGINFFNGSLHHRTPHSTMDSVERAAVEETVLSSPYLLRKIIQMYYFDFLLFGYKLPDIPVEN
;
A
#
# COMPACT_ATOMS: atom_id res chain seq x y z
N MET A 1 -4.14 -16.46 -2.89
CA MET A 1 -4.12 -15.02 -3.21
C MET A 1 -3.58 -14.75 -4.61
N TYR A 2 -2.31 -15.07 -4.89
CA TYR A 2 -1.70 -14.93 -6.23
C TYR A 2 -2.59 -15.48 -7.37
N ASP A 3 -3.09 -16.71 -7.24
CA ASP A 3 -3.94 -17.32 -8.28
C ASP A 3 -5.29 -16.60 -8.46
N ARG A 4 -5.82 -16.01 -7.39
CA ARG A 4 -7.07 -15.21 -7.44
C ARG A 4 -6.82 -13.91 -8.18
N MET A 5 -5.71 -13.22 -7.89
CA MET A 5 -5.27 -12.04 -8.65
C MET A 5 -5.04 -12.36 -10.11
N HIS A 6 -4.37 -13.48 -10.42
CA HIS A 6 -4.12 -13.88 -11.81
C HIS A 6 -5.41 -14.19 -12.57
N ARG A 7 -6.37 -14.85 -11.91
CA ARG A 7 -7.70 -15.10 -12.47
C ARG A 7 -8.45 -13.79 -12.72
N PHE A 8 -8.45 -12.88 -11.75
CA PHE A 8 -9.11 -11.58 -11.86
C PHE A 8 -8.48 -10.71 -12.95
N ALA A 9 -7.15 -10.67 -13.04
CA ALA A 9 -6.43 -9.93 -14.09
C ALA A 9 -6.78 -10.41 -15.50
N ARG A 10 -7.01 -11.72 -15.68
CA ARG A 10 -7.39 -12.31 -16.97
C ARG A 10 -8.84 -12.06 -17.33
N ASN A 11 -9.73 -12.16 -16.35
CA ASN A 11 -11.16 -11.99 -16.53
C ASN A 11 -11.76 -11.39 -15.26
N PRO A 12 -11.83 -10.04 -15.17
CA PRO A 12 -12.41 -9.37 -14.01
C PRO A 12 -13.83 -9.86 -13.79
N TYR A 13 -14.12 -10.34 -12.58
CA TYR A 13 -15.43 -10.85 -12.20
C TYR A 13 -16.10 -9.94 -11.17
N ILE A 14 -17.43 -9.88 -11.21
CA ILE A 14 -18.22 -9.19 -10.18
C ILE A 14 -18.20 -10.02 -8.89
N GLY A 15 -18.18 -9.34 -7.74
CA GLY A 15 -18.28 -9.99 -6.44
C GLY A 15 -16.94 -10.46 -5.88
N ILE A 16 -15.87 -9.67 -6.05
CA ILE A 16 -14.66 -9.83 -5.25
C ILE A 16 -15.04 -9.76 -3.77
N ASP A 17 -14.48 -10.66 -2.96
CA ASP A 17 -14.74 -10.68 -1.53
C ASP A 17 -13.89 -9.63 -0.79
N PHE A 18 -14.04 -9.61 0.54
CA PHE A 18 -13.29 -8.70 1.39
C PHE A 18 -11.77 -8.87 1.23
N ASP A 19 -11.28 -10.11 1.17
CA ASP A 19 -9.84 -10.40 1.06
C ASP A 19 -9.29 -10.01 -0.31
N ASP A 20 -9.99 -10.34 -1.40
CA ASP A 20 -9.63 -9.89 -2.74
C ASP A 20 -9.55 -8.38 -2.78
N SER A 21 -10.58 -7.70 -2.27
CA SER A 21 -10.57 -6.25 -2.19
C SER A 21 -9.41 -5.76 -1.33
N HIS A 22 -9.10 -6.38 -0.18
CA HIS A 22 -8.06 -5.93 0.72
C HIS A 22 -6.65 -6.10 0.13
N PHE A 23 -6.40 -7.22 -0.54
CA PHE A 23 -5.06 -7.59 -0.98
C PHE A 23 -4.77 -7.30 -2.45
N PHE A 24 -5.76 -7.14 -3.32
CA PHE A 24 -5.51 -6.84 -4.73
C PHE A 24 -4.77 -5.50 -4.89
N PRO A 25 -3.97 -5.35 -5.96
CA PRO A 25 -3.22 -4.12 -6.22
C PRO A 25 -4.10 -2.87 -6.11
N GLN A 26 -3.60 -1.84 -5.47
CA GLN A 26 -4.30 -0.57 -5.32
C GLN A 26 -4.51 0.11 -6.69
N SER A 27 -3.63 -0.13 -7.66
CA SER A 27 -3.83 0.33 -9.04
C SER A 27 -5.01 -0.34 -9.75
N TRP A 28 -5.59 -1.41 -9.21
CA TRP A 28 -6.77 -2.09 -9.76
C TRP A 28 -8.09 -1.54 -9.20
N ARG A 29 -8.04 -0.53 -8.33
CA ARG A 29 -9.27 0.13 -7.86
C ARG A 29 -10.02 0.75 -9.03
N CYS A 30 -11.35 0.74 -8.92
CA CYS A 30 -12.24 1.28 -9.94
C CYS A 30 -11.78 2.67 -10.37
N GLU A 31 -11.71 2.89 -11.68
CA GLU A 31 -11.37 4.18 -12.28
C GLU A 31 -9.99 4.76 -11.88
N PHE A 32 -9.12 3.98 -11.23
CA PHE A 32 -7.80 4.47 -10.82
C PHE A 32 -6.98 4.91 -12.03
N SER A 33 -6.90 4.10 -13.09
CA SER A 33 -6.12 4.40 -14.28
C SER A 33 -6.65 5.62 -15.05
N SER A 34 -7.98 5.75 -15.17
CA SER A 34 -8.63 6.89 -15.86
C SER A 34 -8.51 8.20 -15.07
N HIS A 35 -8.25 8.13 -13.76
CA HIS A 35 -8.17 9.27 -12.87
C HIS A 35 -6.76 9.51 -12.30
N LEU A 36 -5.75 8.72 -12.68
CA LEU A 36 -4.40 8.78 -12.12
C LEU A 36 -3.84 10.21 -12.10
N VAL A 37 -4.04 10.98 -13.18
CA VAL A 37 -3.58 12.37 -13.32
C VAL A 37 -4.21 13.34 -12.32
N LYS A 38 -5.29 12.94 -11.64
CA LYS A 38 -6.00 13.72 -10.62
C LYS A 38 -5.54 13.38 -9.20
N TYR A 39 -4.74 12.33 -9.03
CA TYR A 39 -4.22 11.94 -7.72
C TYR A 39 -2.94 12.70 -7.39
N GLN A 40 -2.83 13.09 -6.12
CA GLN A 40 -1.57 13.40 -5.47
C GLN A 40 -1.24 12.22 -4.56
N ILE A 41 -0.11 11.57 -4.81
CA ILE A 41 0.26 10.30 -4.17
C ILE A 41 1.32 10.59 -3.10
N PHE A 42 1.06 10.14 -1.87
CA PHE A 42 2.02 10.17 -0.77
C PHE A 42 2.30 8.75 -0.28
N GLN A 43 3.57 8.43 -0.06
CA GLN A 43 3.99 7.15 0.51
C GLN A 43 3.80 7.17 2.01
N LEU A 44 2.99 6.26 2.55
CA LEU A 44 2.63 6.23 3.97
C LEU A 44 3.85 6.01 4.88
N ASP A 45 4.79 5.20 4.44
CA ASP A 45 6.07 4.88 5.07
C ASP A 45 7.19 5.87 4.75
N GLY A 46 6.91 6.90 3.95
CA GLY A 46 7.86 7.97 3.65
C GLY A 46 8.10 8.86 4.86
N ALA A 47 9.36 9.25 5.10
CA ALA A 47 9.77 10.08 6.24
C ALA A 47 9.00 11.41 6.37
N ASN A 48 8.42 11.90 5.26
CA ASN A 48 7.69 13.15 5.18
C ASN A 48 6.17 12.99 5.03
N PHE A 49 5.60 11.79 5.13
CA PHE A 49 4.17 11.55 4.90
C PHE A 49 3.28 12.52 5.70
N THR A 50 3.48 12.60 7.02
CA THR A 50 2.71 13.48 7.90
C THR A 50 2.86 14.94 7.48
N ASN A 51 4.08 15.40 7.21
CA ASN A 51 4.33 16.79 6.80
C ASN A 51 3.69 17.11 5.43
N GLN A 52 3.74 16.18 4.48
CA GLN A 52 3.10 16.32 3.17
C GLN A 52 1.59 16.41 3.30
N LEU A 53 0.98 15.54 4.10
CA LEU A 53 -0.46 15.53 4.32
C LEU A 53 -0.92 16.79 5.04
N LEU A 54 -0.28 17.17 6.15
CA LEU A 54 -0.64 18.38 6.90
C LEU A 54 -0.39 19.66 6.09
N GLY A 55 0.70 19.71 5.33
CA GLY A 55 0.99 20.80 4.39
C GLY A 55 -0.08 20.93 3.31
N LEU A 56 -0.51 19.81 2.72
CA LEU A 56 -1.60 19.79 1.75
C LEU A 56 -2.91 20.29 2.36
N LEU A 57 -3.26 19.84 3.58
CA LEU A 57 -4.47 20.30 4.27
C LEU A 57 -4.43 21.82 4.51
N SER A 58 -3.29 22.35 4.94
CA SER A 58 -3.09 23.79 5.11
C SER A 58 -3.23 24.56 3.78
N GLU A 59 -2.61 24.06 2.70
CA GLU A 59 -2.73 24.64 1.35
C GLU A 59 -4.18 24.67 0.87
N ARG A 60 -4.98 23.66 1.23
CA ARG A 60 -6.42 23.58 0.91
C ARG A 60 -7.31 24.37 1.88
N GLY A 61 -6.73 25.14 2.80
CA GLY A 61 -7.45 26.06 3.69
C GLY A 61 -8.12 25.38 4.89
N VAL A 62 -7.68 24.19 5.28
CA VAL A 62 -8.09 23.59 6.56
C VAL A 62 -7.53 24.44 7.70
N ASP A 63 -8.37 24.80 8.67
CA ASP A 63 -7.95 25.63 9.80
C ASP A 63 -7.00 24.87 10.76
N GLU A 64 -6.35 25.61 11.65
CA GLU A 64 -5.37 25.05 12.59
C GLU A 64 -5.98 23.98 13.50
N ASN A 65 -7.23 24.14 13.91
CA ASN A 65 -7.92 23.17 14.76
C ASN A 65 -8.10 21.83 14.01
N GLY A 66 -8.51 21.88 12.74
CA GLY A 66 -8.61 20.72 11.87
C GLY A 66 -7.24 20.08 11.64
N ILE A 67 -6.22 20.86 11.31
CA ILE A 67 -4.85 20.35 11.11
C ILE A 67 -4.33 19.65 12.37
N ASN A 68 -4.53 20.25 13.55
CA ASN A 68 -4.15 19.67 14.83
C ASN A 68 -4.90 18.36 15.13
N PHE A 69 -6.19 18.28 14.77
CA PHE A 69 -6.97 17.05 14.89
C PHE A 69 -6.42 15.92 14.01
N PHE A 70 -6.10 16.22 12.75
CA PHE A 70 -5.48 15.25 11.84
C PHE A 70 -4.12 14.80 12.36
N ASN A 71 -3.26 15.75 12.75
CA ASN A 71 -1.94 15.45 13.29
C ASN A 71 -2.01 14.53 14.51
N GLY A 72 -2.89 14.84 15.46
CA GLY A 72 -3.13 13.98 16.62
C GLY A 72 -3.58 12.57 16.21
N SER A 73 -4.53 12.47 15.29
CA SER A 73 -5.14 11.21 14.87
C SER A 73 -4.20 10.28 14.10
N LEU A 74 -3.25 10.82 13.32
CA LEU A 74 -2.27 10.03 12.57
C LEU A 74 -1.34 9.19 13.45
N HIS A 75 -1.15 9.60 14.71
CA HIS A 75 -0.30 8.89 15.67
C HIS A 75 -1.06 7.90 16.54
N HIS A 76 -2.40 7.86 16.46
CA HIS A 76 -3.21 6.91 17.22
C HIS A 76 -3.22 5.54 16.54
N ARG A 77 -2.76 4.53 17.26
CA ARG A 77 -2.80 3.13 16.81
C ARG A 77 -4.10 2.48 17.23
N THR A 78 -4.67 1.65 16.35
CA THR A 78 -5.84 0.85 16.70
C THR A 78 -5.44 -0.37 17.51
N PRO A 79 -6.33 -0.91 18.35
CA PRO A 79 -6.07 -2.16 19.10
C PRO A 79 -5.75 -3.37 18.22
N HIS A 80 -6.11 -3.31 16.93
CA HIS A 80 -5.89 -4.38 15.94
C HIS A 80 -4.62 -4.19 15.10
N SER A 81 -3.76 -3.22 15.44
CA SER A 81 -2.50 -2.99 14.73
C SER A 81 -1.49 -4.12 14.98
N THR A 82 -0.91 -4.66 13.91
CA THR A 82 0.13 -5.72 13.96
C THR A 82 1.56 -5.20 13.76
N MET A 83 1.75 -3.87 13.67
CA MET A 83 3.02 -3.21 13.31
C MET A 83 4.26 -3.74 14.08
N ASP A 84 4.13 -3.97 15.39
CA ASP A 84 5.24 -4.41 16.24
C ASP A 84 5.09 -5.87 16.72
N SER A 85 4.21 -6.65 16.06
CA SER A 85 3.98 -8.04 16.44
C SER A 85 5.11 -8.94 15.94
N VAL A 86 5.43 -9.96 16.72
CA VAL A 86 6.45 -10.96 16.38
C VAL A 86 6.04 -11.73 15.12
N GLU A 87 4.74 -11.98 14.96
CA GLU A 87 4.15 -12.65 13.81
C GLU A 87 4.36 -11.83 12.53
N ARG A 88 4.15 -10.51 12.58
CA ARG A 88 4.40 -9.62 11.43
C ARG A 88 5.86 -9.69 11.01
N ALA A 89 6.78 -9.57 11.97
CA ALA A 89 8.21 -9.62 11.70
C ALA A 89 8.64 -10.97 11.11
N ALA A 90 8.10 -12.09 11.63
CA ALA A 90 8.39 -13.42 11.12
C ALA A 90 7.87 -13.63 9.68
N VAL A 91 6.69 -13.10 9.35
CA VAL A 91 6.14 -13.16 7.98
C VAL A 91 6.96 -12.31 7.03
N GLU A 92 7.32 -11.09 7.42
CA GLU A 92 8.18 -10.22 6.63
C GLU A 92 9.52 -10.89 6.31
N GLU A 93 10.20 -11.42 7.34
CA GLU A 93 11.47 -12.13 7.17
C GLU A 93 11.32 -13.33 6.22
N THR A 94 10.26 -14.13 6.37
CA THR A 94 9.99 -15.28 5.49
C THR A 94 9.81 -14.86 4.04
N VAL A 95 9.12 -13.74 3.79
CA VAL A 95 8.88 -13.22 2.44
C VAL A 95 10.17 -12.65 1.83
N LEU A 96 10.91 -11.84 2.60
CA LEU A 96 12.10 -11.15 2.12
C LEU A 96 13.29 -12.10 1.94
N SER A 97 13.41 -13.15 2.74
CA SER A 97 14.47 -14.17 2.62
C SER A 97 14.22 -15.20 1.51
N SER A 98 13.01 -15.26 0.94
CA SER A 98 12.65 -16.24 -0.09
C SER A 98 12.61 -15.59 -1.48
N PRO A 99 13.56 -15.92 -2.39
CA PRO A 99 13.54 -15.42 -3.77
C PRO A 99 12.25 -15.76 -4.50
N TYR A 100 11.68 -16.93 -4.22
CA TYR A 100 10.41 -17.37 -4.80
C TYR A 100 9.23 -16.50 -4.34
N LEU A 101 9.07 -16.30 -3.02
CA LEU A 101 7.95 -15.52 -2.48
C LEU A 101 8.08 -14.04 -2.86
N LEU A 102 9.28 -13.47 -2.77
CA LEU A 102 9.50 -12.08 -3.15
C LEU A 102 9.22 -11.83 -4.63
N ARG A 103 9.60 -12.77 -5.52
CA ARG A 103 9.21 -12.71 -6.94
C ARG A 103 7.70 -12.72 -7.13
N LYS A 104 6.95 -13.48 -6.33
CA LYS A 104 5.48 -13.49 -6.40
C LYS A 104 4.89 -12.16 -5.94
N ILE A 105 5.41 -11.56 -4.87
CA ILE A 105 5.01 -10.22 -4.41
C ILE A 105 5.29 -9.18 -5.49
N ILE A 106 6.48 -9.18 -6.08
CA ILE A 106 6.81 -8.26 -7.19
C ILE A 106 5.85 -8.47 -8.36
N GLN A 107 5.56 -9.71 -8.76
CA GLN A 107 4.62 -9.99 -9.86
C GLN A 107 3.20 -9.49 -9.56
N MET A 108 2.74 -9.61 -8.32
CA MET A 108 1.40 -9.14 -7.91
C MET A 108 1.31 -7.62 -7.94
N TYR A 109 2.32 -6.93 -7.43
CA TYR A 109 2.29 -5.49 -7.17
C TYR A 109 3.21 -4.67 -8.07
N TYR A 110 3.70 -5.24 -9.18
CA TYR A 110 4.69 -4.59 -10.05
C TYR A 110 4.29 -3.17 -10.45
N PHE A 111 3.04 -3.00 -10.89
CA PHE A 111 2.52 -1.68 -11.26
C PHE A 111 2.34 -0.76 -10.05
N ASP A 112 1.93 -1.28 -8.90
CA ASP A 112 1.83 -0.47 -7.67
C ASP A 112 3.20 0.06 -7.24
N PHE A 113 4.26 -0.76 -7.33
CA PHE A 113 5.62 -0.30 -7.07
C PHE A 113 5.98 0.91 -7.93
N LEU A 114 5.74 0.81 -9.25
CA LEU A 114 6.04 1.89 -10.19
C LEU A 114 5.17 3.13 -10.00
N LEU A 115 3.84 2.93 -9.91
CA LEU A 115 2.85 4.01 -9.89
C LEU A 115 2.89 4.79 -8.58
N PHE A 116 3.24 4.14 -7.47
CA PHE A 116 3.32 4.77 -6.15
C PHE A 116 4.76 5.11 -5.73
N GLY A 117 5.71 5.02 -6.66
CA GLY A 117 7.10 5.49 -6.47
C GLY A 117 7.95 4.62 -5.53
N TYR A 118 7.55 3.38 -5.28
CA TYR A 118 8.31 2.45 -4.46
C TYR A 118 9.44 1.81 -5.27
N LYS A 119 10.60 1.64 -4.64
CA LYS A 119 11.69 0.88 -5.25
C LYS A 119 11.30 -0.59 -5.29
N LEU A 120 11.57 -1.24 -6.42
CA LEU A 120 11.48 -2.70 -6.49
C LEU A 120 12.53 -3.30 -5.54
N PRO A 121 12.14 -4.30 -4.73
CA PRO A 121 13.09 -4.94 -3.82
C PRO A 121 14.08 -5.81 -4.60
N ASP A 122 15.31 -5.88 -4.11
CA ASP A 122 16.34 -6.77 -4.65
C ASP A 122 15.99 -8.21 -4.29
N ILE A 123 15.93 -9.08 -5.31
CA ILE A 123 15.66 -10.50 -5.11
C ILE A 123 16.93 -11.18 -4.57
N PRO A 124 16.88 -11.87 -3.43
CA PRO A 124 18.04 -12.59 -2.92
C PRO A 124 18.52 -13.64 -3.91
N VAL A 125 19.83 -13.89 -3.93
CA VAL A 125 20.42 -14.94 -4.75
C VAL A 125 20.07 -16.30 -4.13
N GLU A 126 19.64 -17.24 -4.95
CA GLU A 126 19.48 -18.64 -4.54
C GLU A 126 20.88 -19.23 -4.32
N ASN A 127 21.18 -19.63 -3.08
CA ASN A 127 22.39 -20.40 -2.76
C ASN A 127 22.21 -21.87 -3.14
#